data_AF-A0A2X1NHL3-F1
#
_entry.id   AF-A0A2X1NHL3-F1
#
_cell.length_a   1.000
_cell.length_b   1.000
_cell.length_c   1.000
_cell.angle_alpha   90.00
_cell.angle_beta   90.00
_cell.angle_gamma   90.00
#
_symmetry.space_group_name_H-M   'P 1'
#
loop_
_entity.id
_entity.type
_entity.pdbx_description
1 polymer ?
#
loop_
_entity_poly.entity_id
_entity_poly.type
_entity_poly.pdbx_seq_one_letter_code
_entity_poly.pdbx_strand_id
1 'polypeptide(L)' 'MKLALKQLAHEKGLLMMGPDCGTAIINGAALCFGNAVRRGNIGIVGASGTGSQE' A
#
# COMPACT_ATOMS: atom_id res chain seq x y z
N MET A 1 -4.21 18.19 -5.63
CA MET A 1 -4.63 16.91 -6.24
C MET A 1 -4.68 15.74 -5.25
N LYS A 2 -3.62 15.48 -4.45
CA LYS A 2 -3.55 14.33 -3.52
C LYS A 2 -4.60 14.32 -2.39
N LEU A 3 -4.98 15.50 -1.86
CA LEU A 3 -5.95 15.59 -0.76
C LEU A 3 -7.38 15.25 -1.21
N ALA A 4 -7.81 15.80 -2.35
CA ALA A 4 -9.16 15.57 -2.88
C ALA A 4 -9.44 14.08 -3.16
N LEU A 5 -8.44 13.36 -3.68
CA LEU A 5 -8.56 11.91 -3.90
C LEU A 5 -8.60 11.12 -2.58
N LYS A 6 -7.83 11.53 -1.57
CA LYS A 6 -7.90 10.93 -0.24
C LYS A 6 -9.25 11.17 0.44
N GLN A 7 -9.78 12.38 0.32
CA GLN A 7 -11.10 12.74 0.85
C GLN A 7 -12.20 11.94 0.16
N LEU A 8 -12.19 11.89 -1.18
CA LEU A 8 -13.15 11.09 -1.94
C LEU A 8 -13.08 9.60 -1.58
N ALA A 9 -11.87 9.06 -1.42
CA ALA A 9 -11.71 7.67 -1.00
C ALA A 9 -12.26 7.46 0.42
N HIS A 10 -11.98 8.38 1.35
CA HIS A 10 -12.51 8.33 2.71
C HIS A 10 -14.04 8.39 2.74
N GLU A 11 -14.64 9.33 2.00
CA GLU A 11 -16.10 9.46 1.86
C GLU A 11 -16.74 8.18 1.29
N LYS A 12 -16.04 7.48 0.40
CA LYS A 12 -16.49 6.22 -0.19
C LYS A 12 -16.14 4.98 0.64
N GLY A 13 -15.49 5.14 1.80
CA GLY A 13 -15.00 4.02 2.61
C GLY A 13 -13.90 3.18 1.95
N LEU A 14 -13.17 3.76 0.99
CA LEU A 14 -12.12 3.11 0.22
C LEU A 14 -10.72 3.48 0.75
N LEU A 15 -9.77 2.55 0.63
CA LEU A 15 -8.36 2.79 0.91
C LEU A 15 -7.66 3.33 -0.34
N MET A 16 -7.15 4.57 -0.28
CA MET A 16 -6.35 5.15 -1.35
C MET A 16 -4.86 5.10 -0.99
N MET A 17 -4.12 4.22 -1.68
CA MET A 17 -2.67 4.28 -1.69
C MET A 17 -2.22 5.52 -2.47
N GLY A 18 -1.19 6.22 -1.98
CA GLY A 18 -0.70 7.43 -2.64
C GLY A 18 -0.27 7.16 -4.09
N PRO A 19 -0.24 8.17 -4.97
CA PRO A 19 0.07 8.00 -6.39
C PRO A 19 1.48 7.48 -6.69
N ASP A 20 2.35 7.40 -5.68
CA ASP A 20 3.74 6.93 -5.75
C ASP A 20 3.95 5.64 -4.93
N CYS A 21 2.87 4.93 -4.60
CA CYS A 21 2.94 3.65 -3.89
C CYS A 21 3.40 2.57 -4.88
N GLY A 22 4.72 2.42 -5.02
CA GLY A 22 5.33 1.43 -5.90
C GLY A 22 5.33 -0.01 -5.37
N THR A 23 5.09 -0.20 -4.06
CA THR A 23 5.16 -1.51 -3.39
C THR A 23 3.99 -1.72 -2.46
N ALA A 24 3.16 -2.75 -2.70
CA ALA A 24 2.14 -3.19 -1.76
C ALA A 24 1.88 -4.70 -1.85
N ILE A 25 1.61 -5.33 -0.72
CA ILE A 25 1.13 -6.72 -0.66
C ILE A 25 -0.15 -6.72 0.16
N ILE A 26 -1.29 -6.95 -0.48
CA ILE A 26 -2.60 -6.98 0.16
C ILE A 26 -3.16 -8.39 0.04
N ASN A 27 -3.49 -9.02 1.18
CA ASN A 27 -3.98 -10.40 1.25
C ASN A 27 -3.06 -11.44 0.56
N GLY A 28 -1.76 -11.15 0.50
CA GLY A 28 -0.76 -11.98 -0.19
C GLY A 28 -0.69 -11.77 -1.70
N ALA A 29 -1.51 -10.87 -2.28
CA ALA A 29 -1.36 -10.43 -3.65
C ALA A 29 -0.43 -9.20 -3.71
N ALA A 30 0.63 -9.29 -4.50
CA ALA A 30 1.48 -8.15 -4.79
C ALA A 30 0.76 -7.20 -5.75
N LEU A 31 0.71 -5.92 -5.39
CA LEU A 31 0.26 -4.82 -6.22
C LEU A 31 1.49 -3.95 -6.52
N CYS A 32 1.78 -3.78 -7.81
CA CYS A 32 3.02 -3.16 -8.32
C CYS A 32 4.27 -4.02 -8.01
N PHE A 33 5.32 -3.49 -7.39
CA PHE A 33 6.50 -4.25 -7.01
C PHE A 33 6.26 -4.94 -5.68
N GLY A 34 6.47 -6.25 -5.60
CA GLY A 34 6.31 -6.99 -4.35
C GLY A 34 7.20 -8.22 -4.35
N ASN A 35 7.96 -8.41 -3.26
CA ASN A 35 8.75 -9.62 -3.10
C ASN A 35 7.88 -10.72 -2.49
N ALA A 36 8.18 -11.98 -2.78
CA ALA A 36 7.49 -13.10 -2.16
C ALA A 36 7.85 -13.16 -0.67
N VAL A 37 6.92 -12.72 0.18
CA VAL A 37 7.07 -12.79 1.64
C VAL A 37 6.28 -13.97 2.21
N ARG A 38 6.80 -14.61 3.27
CA ARG A 38 6.06 -15.67 3.97
C ARG A 38 4.82 -15.07 4.63
N ARG A 39 3.67 -15.72 4.46
CA ARG A 39 2.45 -15.30 5.18
C ARG A 39 2.66 -15.46 6.69
N GLY A 40 2.30 -14.43 7.43
CA GLY A 40 2.36 -14.38 8.89
C GLY A 40 1.32 -13.40 9.43
N ASN A 41 1.31 -13.22 10.74
CA ASN A 41 0.38 -12.32 11.45
C ASN A 41 0.90 -10.87 11.60
N ILE A 42 1.99 -10.53 10.91
CA ILE A 42 2.63 -9.20 10.96
C ILE A 42 2.23 -8.41 9.72
N GLY A 43 1.65 -7.22 9.92
CA GLY A 43 1.37 -6.25 8.87
C GLY A 43 2.35 -5.08 8.93
N ILE A 44 2.91 -4.69 7.79
CA ILE A 44 3.86 -3.57 7.67
C ILE A 44 3.20 -2.48 6.83
N VAL A 45 3.24 -1.23 7.32
CA VAL A 45 2.77 -0.06 6.57
C VAL A 45 3.92 0.95 6.52
N GLY A 46 4.47 1.15 5.33
CA GLY A 46 5.56 2.10 5.07
C GLY A 46 5.18 3.07 3.96
N ALA A 47 5.58 4.34 4.12
CA ALA A 47 5.46 5.34 3.05
C ALA A 47 6.70 5.39 2.14
N SER A 48 7.63 4.43 2.28
CA SER A 48 8.84 4.26 1.49
C SER A 48 8.87 2.85 0.90
N GLY A 49 8.97 2.74 -0.43
CA GLY A 49 8.91 1.47 -1.15
C GLY A 49 10.12 0.56 -0.89
N THR A 50 11.34 1.12 -0.95
CA THR A 50 12.58 0.33 -0.79
C THR A 50 12.90 0.03 0.68
N GLY A 51 12.64 0.95 1.61
CA GLY A 51 12.88 0.73 3.04
C GLY A 51 11.97 -0.31 3.70
N SER A 52 10.93 -0.79 3.01
CA SER A 52 10.06 -1.89 3.47
C SER A 52 10.44 -3.26 2.87
N GLN A 53 11.40 -3.29 1.94
CA GLN A 53 11.80 -4.50 1.19
C GLN A 53 13.25 -4.93 1.48
N GLU A 54 14.05 -4.11 2.15
CA GLU A 54 15.33 -4.52 2.76
C GLU A 54 15.09 -5.31 4.06
#